data_AF-A0AAW4QAA8-F1
#
_entry.id   AF-A0AAW4QAA8-F1
#
_cell.length_a   1.000
_cell.length_b   1.000
_cell.length_c   1.000
_cell.angle_alpha   90.00
_cell.angle_beta   90.00
_cell.angle_gamma   90.00
#
_symmetry.space_group_name_H-M   'P 1'
#
loop_
_entity.id
_entity.type
_entity.pdbx_description
1 polymer ?
#
loop_
_entity_poly.entity_id
_entity_poly.type
_entity_poly.pdbx_seq_one_letter_code
_entity_poly.pdbx_strand_id
1 'polypeptide(L)' 'MDNWNQVSGYGWEHPSGWAIALMNVLGEPGYMLSRESSIHGPFDSLSDAKARHAILVPSFDQAEVDSAELMGEVSD' A
#
# COMPACT_ATOMS: atom_id res chain seq x y z
N MET A 1 2.35 10.92 -1.61
CA MET A 1 2.65 9.46 -1.61
C MET A 1 2.57 8.90 -0.18
N ASP A 2 1.92 9.62 0.75
CA ASP A 2 2.16 9.51 2.18
C ASP A 2 1.08 8.71 2.92
N ASN A 3 0.05 8.25 2.21
CA ASN A 3 -1.11 7.54 2.77
C ASN A 3 -0.85 6.03 2.92
N TRP A 4 0.39 5.61 3.16
CA TRP A 4 0.71 4.21 3.43
C TRP A 4 0.69 3.96 4.94
N ASN A 5 -0.12 3.00 5.38
CA ASN A 5 -0.14 2.56 6.77
C ASN A 5 0.78 1.35 6.95
N GLN A 6 1.61 1.38 7.99
CA GLN A 6 2.45 0.24 8.33
C GLN A 6 1.64 -0.76 9.16
N VAL A 7 1.41 -1.95 8.60
CA VAL A 7 0.65 -3.02 9.27
C VAL A 7 1.55 -4.00 10.02
N SER A 8 2.84 -4.05 9.69
CA SER A 8 3.86 -4.80 10.44
C SER A 8 5.26 -4.27 10.16
N GLY A 9 6.28 -4.80 10.84
CA GLY A 9 7.69 -4.47 10.56
C GLY A 9 8.12 -4.68 9.10
N TYR A 10 7.35 -5.47 8.35
CA TYR A 10 7.63 -5.87 6.98
C TYR A 10 6.48 -5.59 6.01
N GLY A 11 5.42 -4.90 6.43
CA GLY A 11 4.18 -4.76 5.67
C GLY A 11 3.61 -3.35 5.68
N TRP A 12 3.21 -2.88 4.50
CA TRP A 12 2.58 -1.57 4.29
C TRP A 12 1.33 -1.72 3.42
N GLU A 13 0.28 -0.97 3.70
CA GLU A 13 -0.97 -0.95 2.91
C GLU A 13 -1.35 0.48 2.53
N HIS A 14 -1.96 0.64 1.35
CA HIS A 14 -2.46 1.90 0.85
C HIS A 14 -3.97 1.79 0.58
N PRO A 15 -4.79 2.84 0.85
CA PRO A 15 -6.25 2.84 0.63
C PRO A 15 -6.70 2.45 -0.79
N SER A 16 -5.81 2.56 -1.78
CA SER A 16 -6.04 2.06 -3.14
C SER A 16 -6.09 0.53 -3.28
N GLY A 17 -5.96 -0.21 -2.17
CA GLY A 17 -5.88 -1.68 -2.14
C GLY A 17 -4.52 -2.24 -2.55
N TRP A 18 -3.49 -1.39 -2.60
CA TRP A 18 -2.11 -1.85 -2.86
C TRP A 18 -1.42 -2.14 -1.53
N ALA A 19 -0.64 -3.21 -1.48
CA ALA A 19 0.14 -3.63 -0.33
C ALA A 19 1.61 -3.82 -0.74
N ILE A 20 2.52 -3.56 0.20
CA ILE A 20 3.95 -3.87 0.06
C ILE A 20 4.34 -4.80 1.20
N ALA A 21 4.96 -5.93 0.88
CA ALA A 21 5.51 -6.85 1.88
C ALA A 21 7.00 -7.13 1.60
N LEU A 22 7.82 -7.23 2.65
CA LEU A 22 9.18 -7.77 2.55
C LEU A 22 9.09 -9.31 2.56
N MET A 23 9.61 -9.95 1.52
CA MET A 23 9.59 -11.40 1.34
C MET A 23 10.97 -11.92 0.94
N ASN A 24 11.26 -13.18 1.24
CA ASN A 24 12.45 -13.84 0.72
C ASN A 24 12.13 -14.46 -0.64
N VAL A 25 12.73 -13.93 -1.70
CA VAL A 25 12.60 -14.42 -3.08
C VAL A 25 13.92 -15.06 -3.48
N LEU A 26 13.88 -16.36 -3.78
CA LEU A 26 15.08 -17.16 -4.13
C LEU A 26 16.22 -17.09 -3.09
N GLY A 27 15.88 -16.82 -1.82
CA GLY A 27 16.84 -16.73 -0.72
C GLY A 27 17.32 -15.31 -0.41
N GLU A 28 16.90 -14.30 -1.18
CA GLU A 28 17.24 -12.90 -0.94
C GLU A 28 16.01 -12.09 -0.49
N PRO A 29 16.16 -11.16 0.47
CA PRO A 29 15.06 -10.30 0.90
C PRO A 29 14.72 -9.29 -0.20
N GLY A 30 13.44 -9.17 -0.55
CA GLY A 30 12.95 -8.23 -1.55
C GLY A 30 11.53 -7.74 -1.23
N TYR A 31 11.28 -6.47 -1.53
CA TYR A 31 9.95 -5.88 -1.35
C TYR A 31 9.07 -6.25 -2.55
N MET A 32 7.84 -6.69 -2.28
CA MET A 32 6.86 -7.06 -3.29
C MET A 32 5.68 -6.12 -3.18
N LEU A 33 5.31 -5.47 -4.28
CA LEU A 33 4.11 -4.63 -4.38
C LEU A 33 2.99 -5.48 -4.99
N SER A 34 1.86 -5.62 -4.31
CA SER A 34 0.73 -6.42 -4.78
C SER A 34 -0.61 -5.70 -4.64
N ARG A 35 -1.55 -6.05 -5.52
CA ARG A 35 -2.96 -5.69 -5.44
C ARG A 35 -3.77 -6.79 -6.11
N GLU A 36 -4.66 -7.42 -5.36
CA GLU A 36 -5.47 -8.55 -5.83
C GLU A 36 -4.61 -9.63 -6.52
N SER A 37 -4.71 -9.79 -7.83
CA SER A 37 -3.92 -10.74 -8.63
C SER A 37 -2.66 -10.15 -9.29
N SER A 38 -2.39 -8.86 -9.10
CA SER A 38 -1.23 -8.18 -9.65
C SER A 38 -0.09 -8.17 -8.64
N ILE A 39 1.12 -8.56 -9.09
CA ILE A 39 2.34 -8.53 -8.29
C ILE A 39 3.45 -7.86 -9.11
N HIS A 40 4.20 -6.96 -8.46
CA HIS A 40 5.38 -6.32 -9.01
C HIS A 40 6.55 -6.45 -8.03
N GLY A 41 7.76 -6.64 -8.58
CA GLY A 41 8.99 -6.84 -7.82
C GLY A 41 9.70 -8.15 -8.18
N PRO A 42 10.65 -8.62 -7.34
CA PRO A 42 11.08 -7.98 -6.09
C PRO A 42 11.76 -6.62 -6.33
N PHE A 43 11.66 -5.73 -5.35
CA PHE A 43 12.37 -4.46 -5.29
C PHE A 43 13.41 -4.48 -4.18
N ASP A 44 14.53 -3.79 -4.40
CA ASP A 44 15.63 -3.73 -3.44
C ASP A 44 15.27 -2.89 -2.20
N SER A 45 14.34 -1.94 -2.34
CA SER A 45 13.93 -1.06 -1.27
C SER A 45 12.42 -0.80 -1.23
N LEU A 46 11.93 -0.44 -0.03
CA LEU A 46 10.56 0.04 0.16
C LEU A 46 10.27 1.29 -0.70
N SER A 47 11.27 2.14 -0.91
CA SER A 47 11.14 3.36 -1.72
C SER A 47 10.87 3.03 -3.18
N ASP A 48 11.55 2.03 -3.73
CA ASP A 48 11.35 1.61 -5.13
C ASP A 48 9.96 1.00 -5.35
N ALA A 49 9.49 0.20 -4.39
CA ALA A 49 8.13 -0.33 -4.41
C ALA A 49 7.07 0.78 -4.37
N LYS A 50 7.27 1.81 -3.53
CA LYS A 50 6.38 2.99 -3.47
C LYS A 50 6.45 3.84 -4.74
N ALA A 51 7.63 4.00 -5.34
CA ALA A 51 7.78 4.70 -6.62
C ALA A 51 7.05 3.96 -7.75
N ARG A 52 7.10 2.62 -7.77
CA ARG A 52 6.32 1.83 -8.72
C ARG A 52 4.82 2.02 -8.52
N HIS A 53 4.34 2.04 -7.28
CA HIS A 53 2.94 2.33 -6.98
C HIS A 53 2.49 3.69 -7.53
N ALA A 54 3.30 4.74 -7.36
CA ALA A 54 2.96 6.07 -7.85
C ALA A 54 2.75 6.13 -9.38
N ILE A 55 3.42 5.26 -10.14
CA ILE A 55 3.21 5.12 -11.59
C ILE A 55 1.90 4.40 -11.90
N LEU A 56 1.53 3.40 -11.09
CA LEU A 56 0.35 2.55 -11.29
C LEU A 56 -0.94 3.21 -10.80
N VAL A 57 -0.85 4.12 -9.83
CA VAL A 57 -1.97 4.86 -9.27
C VAL A 57 -1.66 6.37 -9.30
N PRO A 58 -1.70 6.99 -10.49
CA PRO A 58 -1.33 8.40 -10.64
C PRO A 58 -2.35 9.39 -10.05
N SER A 59 -3.53 8.93 -9.60
CA SER A 59 -4.64 9.82 -9.22
C SER A 59 -5.56 9.22 -8.15
N PHE A 60 -5.01 8.68 -7.06
CA PHE A 60 -5.82 8.48 -5.86
C PHE A 60 -6.04 9.85 -5.20
N ASP A 61 -6.98 10.62 -5.75
CA ASP A 61 -7.48 11.84 -5.12
C ASP A 61 -8.14 11.43 -3.80
N GLN A 62 -7.69 12.05 -2.73
CA GLN A 62 -8.01 11.80 -1.33
C GLN A 62 -9.45 12.26 -0.99
N ALA A 63 -10.44 11.91 -1.82
CA ALA A 63 -11.84 12.29 -1.64
C ALA A 63 -12.71 11.14 -1.07
N GLU A 64 -12.28 9.89 -1.14
CA GLU A 64 -13.10 8.74 -0.71
C GLU A 64 -12.84 8.24 0.72
N VAL A 65 -11.70 8.59 1.35
CA VAL A 65 -11.41 8.17 2.74
C VAL A 65 -12.10 9.04 3.80
N ASP A 66 -12.53 10.25 3.45
CA ASP A 66 -13.23 11.15 4.38
C ASP A 66 -14.70 10.75 4.61
N SER A 67 -15.28 9.91 3.73
CA SER A 67 -16.68 9.49 3.84
C SER A 67 -16.91 8.29 4.77
N ALA A 68 -15.84 7.55 5.12
CA ALA A 68 -15.95 6.37 5.98
C ALA A 68 -15.79 6.70 7.48
N GLU A 69 -15.19 7.84 7.83
CA GLU A 69 -14.97 8.25 9.23
C GLU A 69 -16.17 9.03 9.82
N LEU A 70 -17.15 9.43 8.98
CA LEU A 70 -18.29 10.25 9.42
C LEU A 70 -19.59 9.47 9.76
N MET A 71 -19.55 8.13 9.78
CA MET A 71 -20.73 7.28 10.08
C MET A 71 -20.65 6.64 11.47
N GLY A 72 -20.16 7.39 12.45
CA GLY A 72 -19.87 6.90 13.79
C GLY A 72 -20.19 7.89 14.89
N GLU A 73 -21.29 8.64 14.82
CA GLU A 73 -21.85 9.24 16.04
C GLU A 73 -23.37 9.03 16.10
N VAL A 74 -23.73 8.09 16.97
CA VAL A 74 -25.08 7.68 17.32
C VAL A 74 -25.66 8.67 18.32
N SER A 75 -26.91 9.05 18.06
CA SER A 75 -27.94 9.61 18.93
C SER A 75 -27.70 9.54 20.46
N ASP A 76 -27.87 10.68 21.14
CA ASP A 76 -28.89 10.91 22.20
C ASP A 76 -29.24 12.40 22.29
#